data_AF-A0A7C9BUF5-F1
#
_entry.id   AF-A0A7C9BUF5-F1
#
_cell.length_a   1.000
_cell.length_b   1.000
_cell.length_c   1.000
_cell.angle_alpha   90.00
_cell.angle_beta   90.00
_cell.angle_gamma   90.00
#
_symmetry.space_group_name_H-M   'P 1'
#
loop_
_entity.id
_entity.type
_entity.pdbx_description
1 polymer ?
#
loop_
_entity_poly.entity_id
_entity_poly.type
_entity_poly.pdbx_seq_one_letter_code
_entity_poly.pdbx_strand_id
1 'polypeptide(L)' 'MSTRTIIEINHDFLQRLLDDPVGLAVTVRSVCCDHQAELNDDNGRGRTLDRGGGIRIVYRRHHSEEARLTTKYVDIQI' A
#
# COMPACT_ATOMS: atom_id res chain seq x y z
N MET A 1 -8.79 7.12 -15.81
CA MET A 1 -7.89 5.96 -15.62
C MET A 1 -7.97 5.54 -14.17
N SER A 2 -8.05 4.24 -13.88
CA SER A 2 -8.15 3.72 -12.49
C SER A 2 -6.83 3.08 -12.08
N THR A 3 -6.33 3.49 -10.91
CA THR A 3 -5.08 3.02 -10.33
C THR A 3 -5.39 2.18 -9.09
N ARG A 4 -4.75 1.02 -8.95
CA ARG A 4 -4.90 0.16 -7.76
C ARG A 4 -3.65 0.25 -6.90
N THR A 5 -3.82 0.25 -5.58
CA THR A 5 -2.72 0.30 -4.60
C THR A 5 -2.90 -0.85 -3.62
N ILE A 6 -1.85 -1.63 -3.41
CA ILE A 6 -1.76 -2.68 -2.40
C ILE A 6 -0.97 -2.10 -1.23
N ILE A 7 -1.57 -2.15 -0.04
CA ILE A 7 -0.97 -1.67 1.19
C ILE A 7 -1.00 -2.79 2.23
N GLU A 8 0.07 -2.87 3.01
CA GLU A 8 0.16 -3.73 4.18
C GLU A 8 0.08 -2.82 5.42
N ILE A 9 -0.80 -3.17 6.35
CA ILE A 9 -0.99 -2.45 7.61
C ILE A 9 -0.83 -3.45 8.74
N ASN A 10 0.04 -3.15 9.70
CA ASN A 10 0.16 -3.90 10.94
C ASN A 10 -1.18 -3.91 11.68
N HIS A 11 -1.62 -5.08 12.15
CA HIS A 11 -2.96 -5.24 12.70
C HIS A 11 -3.18 -4.46 14.01
N ASP A 12 -2.17 -4.41 14.88
CA ASP A 12 -2.24 -3.64 16.13
C ASP A 12 -2.30 -2.14 15.84
N PHE A 13 -1.57 -1.69 14.82
CA PHE A 13 -1.64 -0.30 14.37
C PHE A 13 -2.99 0.03 13.73
N LEU A 14 -3.55 -0.89 12.94
CA LEU A 14 -4.87 -0.71 12.35
C LEU A 14 -5.95 -0.53 13.43
N GLN A 15 -5.92 -1.33 14.50
CA GLN A 15 -6.87 -1.17 15.60
C GLN A 15 -6.78 0.24 16.21
N ARG A 16 -5.58 0.75 16.43
CA ARG A 16 -5.37 2.12 16.92
C ARG A 16 -5.86 3.20 15.95
N LEU A 17 -5.71 2.99 14.65
CA LEU A 17 -6.23 3.90 13.62
C LEU A 17 -7.76 3.87 13.55
N LEU A 18 -8.40 2.74 13.85
CA LEU A 18 -9.87 2.67 13.87
C LEU A 18 -10.47 3.47 15.02
N ASP A 19 -9.74 3.61 16.14
CA ASP A 19 -10.11 4.48 17.26
C ASP A 19 -9.94 5.98 16.93
N ASP A 20 -9.17 6.32 15.87
CA ASP A 20 -8.99 7.67 15.34
C ASP A 20 -9.35 7.74 13.83
N PRO A 21 -10.64 7.85 13.48
CA PRO A 21 -11.10 7.84 12.10
C PRO A 21 -10.55 8.99 11.25
N VAL A 22 -10.17 10.12 11.88
CA VAL A 22 -9.53 11.24 11.18
C VAL A 22 -8.09 10.89 10.82
N GLY A 23 -7.34 10.34 11.78
CA GLY A 23 -5.99 9.82 11.56
C GLY A 23 -5.94 8.75 10.47
N LEU A 24 -6.91 7.83 10.46
CA LEU A 24 -7.06 6.84 9.39
C LEU A 24 -7.26 7.50 8.01
N ALA A 25 -8.17 8.47 7.90
CA ALA A 25 -8.44 9.14 6.63
C ALA A 25 -7.21 9.91 6.10
N VAL A 26 -6.49 10.62 6.98
CA VAL A 26 -5.25 11.32 6.64
C VAL A 26 -4.18 10.35 6.16
N THR A 27 -4.05 9.22 6.87
CA THR A 27 -3.07 8.18 6.54
C THR A 27 -3.35 7.53 5.19
N VAL A 28 -4.60 7.15 4.93
CA VAL A 28 -5.02 6.59 3.64
C VAL A 28 -4.82 7.59 2.51
N ARG A 29 -5.15 8.87 2.73
CA ARG A 29 -4.92 9.94 1.74
C ARG A 29 -3.43 10.09 1.43
N SER A 30 -2.58 10.14 2.45
CA SER A 30 -1.13 10.26 2.25
C SER A 30 -0.60 9.09 1.41
N VAL A 31 -0.96 7.86 1.78
CA VAL A 31 -0.52 6.65 1.09
C VAL A 31 -1.01 6.58 -0.36
N CYS A 32 -2.24 7.00 -0.63
CA CYS A 32 -2.85 6.88 -1.94
C CYS A 32 -2.59 8.09 -2.87
N CYS A 33 -2.43 9.29 -2.33
CA CYS A 33 -2.49 10.51 -3.14
C CYS A 33 -1.16 11.28 -3.17
N ASP A 34 -0.44 11.35 -2.05
CA ASP A 34 0.57 12.40 -1.88
C ASP A 34 1.95 12.01 -2.41
N HIS A 35 2.21 10.72 -2.67
CA HIS A 35 3.55 10.22 -2.98
C HIS A 35 3.65 9.43 -4.29
N GLN A 36 2.97 9.89 -5.33
CA GLN A 36 2.83 9.13 -6.58
C GLN A 36 4.15 8.91 -7.34
N ALA A 37 5.09 9.86 -7.28
CA ALA A 37 6.35 9.79 -8.03
C ALA A 37 7.33 8.78 -7.39
N GLU A 38 7.60 8.92 -6.10
CA GLU A 38 8.48 8.01 -5.34
C GLU A 38 7.99 6.55 -5.40
N LEU A 39 6.66 6.37 -5.36
CA LEU A 39 6.05 5.04 -5.46
C LEU A 39 6.22 4.38 -6.81
N ASN A 40 6.24 5.13 -7.91
CA ASN A 40 6.41 4.53 -9.24
C ASN A 40 7.85 4.06 -9.45
N ASP A 41 8.83 4.82 -8.96
CA ASP A 41 10.25 4.49 -9.08
C ASP A 41 10.63 3.28 -8.22
N ASP A 42 10.19 3.23 -6.95
CA ASP A 42 10.48 2.10 -6.06
C ASP A 42 9.67 0.84 -6.44
N ASN A 43 8.40 0.98 -6.87
CA ASN A 43 7.65 -0.16 -7.42
C ASN A 43 8.26 -0.70 -8.70
N GLY A 44 8.74 0.17 -9.59
CA GLY A 44 9.45 -0.23 -10.82
C GLY A 44 10.73 -1.03 -10.52
N ARG A 45 11.28 -0.88 -9.31
CA ARG A 45 12.44 -1.63 -8.81
C ARG A 45 12.05 -2.84 -7.95
N GLY A 46 10.76 -3.15 -7.82
CA GLY A 46 10.24 -4.24 -7.01
C GLY A 46 10.43 -4.03 -5.50
N ARG A 47 10.53 -2.78 -5.04
CA ARG A 47 10.73 -2.44 -3.62
C ARG A 47 9.45 -1.87 -3.03
N THR A 48 9.17 -2.29 -1.80
CA THR A 48 8.10 -1.72 -1.00
C THR A 48 8.53 -0.40 -0.38
N LEU A 49 7.60 0.56 -0.25
CA LEU A 49 7.86 1.82 0.43
C LEU A 49 7.33 1.76 1.87
N ASP A 50 8.23 1.86 2.84
CA ASP A 50 7.87 1.94 4.26
C ASP A 50 7.46 3.36 4.64
N ARG A 51 6.33 3.51 5.33
CA ARG A 51 5.80 4.79 5.80
C ARG A 51 5.96 5.01 7.30
N GLY A 52 6.57 4.06 8.00
CA GLY A 52 6.59 4.03 9.44
C GLY A 52 5.22 3.70 10.03
N GLY A 53 5.18 3.56 11.36
CA GLY A 53 3.96 3.23 12.08
C GLY A 53 3.38 1.84 11.77
N GLY A 54 4.06 1.01 10.99
CA GLY A 54 3.52 -0.29 10.56
C GLY A 54 2.67 -0.22 9.29
N ILE A 55 2.85 0.81 8.45
CA ILE A 55 2.24 0.91 7.12
C ILE A 55 3.30 0.79 6.05
N ARG A 56 3.03 -0.07 5.07
CA ARG A 56 3.90 -0.28 3.91
C ARG A 56 3.07 -0.26 2.63
N ILE A 57 3.57 0.46 1.64
CA ILE A 57 2.99 0.47 0.30
C ILE A 57 3.72 -0.61 -0.50
N VAL A 58 2.97 -1.65 -0.89
CA VAL A 58 3.54 -2.86 -1.48
C VAL A 58 3.66 -2.73 -2.99
N TYR A 59 2.59 -2.24 -3.63
CA TYR A 59 2.54 -2.14 -5.08
C TYR A 59 1.47 -1.17 -5.56
N ARG A 60 1.74 -0.46 -6.65
CA ARG A 60 0.77 0.37 -7.36
C ARG A 60 0.80 0.02 -8.84
N ARG A 61 -0.39 -0.13 -9.43
CA ARG A 61 -0.56 -0.53 -10.83
C ARG A 61 -1.71 0.17 -11.51
N HIS A 62 -1.67 0.20 -12.83
CA HIS A 62 -2.88 0.47 -13.60
C HIS A 62 -3.84 -0.72 -13.46
N HIS A 63 -5.15 -0.46 -13.42
CA HIS A 63 -6.15 -1.51 -13.19
C HIS A 63 -6.15 -2.63 -14.24
N SER A 64 -5.54 -2.42 -15.42
CA SER A 64 -5.43 -3.40 -16.51
C SER A 64 -4.18 -4.27 -16.44
N GLU A 65 -3.21 -3.93 -15.59
CA GLU A 65 -1.98 -4.72 -15.44
C GLU A 65 -2.26 -5.93 -14.58
N GLU A 66 -1.73 -7.11 -14.91
CA GLU A 66 -1.80 -8.28 -14.03
C GLU A 66 -0.80 -8.15 -12.87
N ALA A 67 -1.14 -8.66 -11.69
CA ALA A 67 -0.25 -8.66 -10.53
C ALA A 67 -0.36 -9.96 -9.74
N ARG A 68 0.77 -10.40 -9.20
CA ARG A 68 0.88 -11.52 -8.27
C ARG A 68 1.66 -11.06 -7.04
N LEU A 69 1.17 -11.48 -5.88
CA LEU A 69 1.87 -11.30 -4.61
C LEU A 69 2.36 -12.67 -4.15
N THR A 70 3.68 -12.84 -4.06
CA THR A 70 4.29 -14.06 -3.53
C THR A 70 4.42 -13.95 -2.02
N THR A 71 3.82 -14.90 -1.31
CA THR A 71 4.01 -15.08 0.13
C THR A 71 4.86 -16.33 0.38
N LYS A 72 5.32 -16.54 1.63
CA LYS A 72 6.06 -17.77 1.96
C LYS A 72 5.22 -19.06 1.85
N TYR A 73 3.90 -18.95 1.70
CA TYR A 73 2.98 -20.09 1.70
C TYR A 73 2.38 -20.33 0.31
N VAL A 74 2.01 -19.27 -0.40
CA VAL A 74 1.31 -19.34 -1.69
C VAL A 74 1.46 -18.04 -2.47
N ASP A 75 1.38 -18.15 -3.79
CA ASP A 75 1.21 -17.01 -4.69
C ASP A 75 -0.27 -16.61 -4.76
N ILE A 76 -0.54 -15.32 -4.59
CA ILE A 76 -1.89 -14.75 -4.64
C ILE A 76 -2.03 -13.95 -5.93
N GLN A 77 -3.01 -14.29 -6.76
CA GLN A 77 -3.39 -13.50 -7.94
C GLN A 77 -4.37 -12.39 -7.55
N ILE A 78 -4.09 -11.15 -7.96
CA ILE A 78 -4.79 -9.93 -7.50
C ILE A 78 -5.50 -9.21 -8.64
#